data_AF-A0A535AL87-F1
#
_entry.id   AF-A0A535AL87-F1
#
_cell.length_a   1.000
_cell.length_b   1.000
_cell.length_c   1.000
_cell.angle_alpha   90.00
_cell.angle_beta   90.00
_cell.angle_gamma   90.00
#
_symmetry.space_group_name_H-M   'P 1'
#
loop_
_entity.id
_entity.type
_entity.pdbx_description
1 polymer ?
#
loop_
_entity_poly.entity_id
_entity_poly.type
_entity_poly.pdbx_seq_one_letter_code
_entity_poly.pdbx_strand_id
1 'polypeptide(L)'
;MSLDDYAAGHLRDRPIRFIKVDVEGYEPRVLAGLRQTLAARRVDVLLVEVNLYALSRSGYGIGDAVRPLQSAGYRPYRIGSFGRLRAWSQKDEPAITRRTAGGGLLRSLRMGLEDRARNFNLVWVRDDLQLRR
;
A
#
# COMPACT_ATOMS: atom_id res chain seq x y z
N MET A 1 14.05 0.16 -16.82
CA MET A 1 14.62 -0.65 -15.74
C MET A 1 13.54 -0.89 -14.70
N SER A 2 13.30 -2.14 -14.33
CA SER A 2 12.36 -2.52 -13.26
C SER A 2 13.04 -2.51 -11.89
N LEU A 3 12.26 -2.56 -10.81
CA LEU A 3 12.82 -2.72 -9.46
C LEU A 3 13.39 -4.12 -9.25
N ASP A 4 12.87 -5.13 -9.95
CA ASP A 4 13.44 -6.47 -10.03
C ASP A 4 14.85 -6.43 -10.63
N ASP A 5 15.07 -5.70 -11.74
CA ASP A 5 16.41 -5.51 -12.33
C ASP A 5 17.36 -4.85 -11.32
N TYR A 6 16.87 -3.84 -10.59
CA TYR A 6 17.66 -3.16 -9.57
C TYR A 6 18.02 -4.10 -8.41
N ALA A 7 17.05 -4.84 -7.88
CA ALA A 7 17.25 -5.79 -6.79
C ALA A 7 18.17 -6.95 -7.20
N ALA A 8 18.07 -7.40 -8.45
CA ALA A 8 18.98 -8.37 -9.03
C ALA A 8 20.37 -7.77 -9.32
N GLY A 9 20.52 -6.48 -9.57
CA GLY A 9 21.84 -5.88 -9.77
C GLY A 9 22.58 -5.60 -8.46
N HIS A 10 21.85 -5.17 -7.43
CA HIS A 10 22.44 -4.50 -6.27
C HIS A 10 22.18 -5.20 -4.93
N LEU A 11 21.20 -6.10 -4.87
CA LEU A 11 20.72 -6.69 -3.61
C LEU A 11 20.75 -8.23 -3.62
N ARG A 12 21.38 -8.90 -4.60
CA ARG A 12 21.33 -10.39 -4.78
C ARG A 12 21.52 -11.17 -3.48
N ASP A 13 22.57 -10.84 -2.72
CA ASP A 13 23.00 -11.64 -1.57
C ASP A 13 22.38 -11.18 -0.24
N ARG A 14 21.40 -10.27 -0.29
CA ARG A 14 20.79 -9.68 0.91
C ARG A 14 19.27 -9.79 0.89
N PRO A 15 18.64 -10.25 1.98
CA PRO A 15 17.19 -10.17 2.13
C PRO A 15 16.75 -8.71 2.32
N ILE A 16 15.62 -8.32 1.74
CA ILE A 16 15.08 -6.98 1.85
C ILE A 16 14.16 -6.95 3.07
N ARG A 17 14.66 -6.40 4.18
CA ARG A 17 13.89 -6.37 5.44
C ARG A 17 12.66 -5.47 5.37
N PHE A 18 12.72 -4.40 4.58
CA PHE A 18 11.67 -3.38 4.53
C PHE A 18 11.69 -2.61 3.20
N ILE A 19 10.51 -2.30 2.66
CA ILE A 19 10.31 -1.37 1.53
C ILE A 19 9.25 -0.34 1.91
N LYS A 20 9.50 0.95 1.64
CA LYS A 20 8.45 1.98 1.61
C LYS A 20 8.09 2.26 0.15
N VAL A 21 6.79 2.26 -0.16
CA VAL A 21 6.22 2.65 -1.44
C VAL A 21 5.32 3.85 -1.21
N ASP A 22 5.70 4.98 -1.81
CA ASP A 22 5.06 6.28 -1.68
C ASP A 22 5.21 6.98 -3.03
N VAL A 23 4.24 6.73 -3.92
CA VAL A 23 4.33 7.06 -5.36
C VAL A 23 3.05 7.66 -5.93
N GLU A 24 2.19 8.19 -5.04
CA GLU A 24 1.02 9.01 -5.37
C GLU A 24 0.19 8.46 -6.55
N GLY A 25 -0.29 7.22 -6.45
CA GLY A 25 -1.20 6.60 -7.42
C GLY A 25 -0.53 5.68 -8.45
N TYR A 26 0.80 5.53 -8.42
CA TYR A 26 1.53 4.60 -9.27
C TYR A 26 1.91 3.29 -8.55
N GLU A 27 1.29 2.99 -7.41
CA GLU A 27 1.57 1.80 -6.61
C GLU A 27 1.46 0.51 -7.44
N PRO A 28 0.41 0.31 -8.29
CA PRO A 28 0.32 -0.89 -9.12
C PRO A 28 1.51 -1.08 -10.07
N ARG A 29 2.08 0.01 -10.60
CA ARG A 29 3.25 -0.06 -11.49
C ARG A 29 4.53 -0.39 -10.73
N VAL A 30 4.70 0.18 -9.53
CA VAL A 30 5.82 -0.15 -8.65
C VAL A 30 5.79 -1.62 -8.26
N LEU A 31 4.61 -2.12 -7.86
CA LEU A 31 4.42 -3.52 -7.49
C LEU A 31 4.64 -4.46 -8.68
N ALA A 32 4.22 -4.08 -9.89
CA ALA A 32 4.52 -4.82 -11.11
C ALA A 32 6.04 -4.88 -11.38
N GLY A 33 6.76 -3.79 -11.10
CA GLY A 33 8.21 -3.74 -11.20
C GLY A 33 8.96 -4.56 -10.14
N LEU A 34 8.28 -4.99 -9.07
CA LEU A 34 8.80 -5.85 -8.00
C LEU A 34 8.27 -7.30 -8.08
N ARG A 35 7.58 -7.67 -9.16
CA ARG A 35 6.79 -8.90 -9.24
C ARG A 35 7.63 -10.14 -8.93
N GLN A 36 8.83 -10.26 -9.48
CA GLN A 36 9.71 -11.41 -9.24
C GLN A 36 10.26 -11.41 -7.82
N THR A 37 10.67 -10.25 -7.31
CA THR A 37 11.18 -10.09 -5.93
C THR A 37 10.12 -10.45 -4.89
N LEU A 38 8.87 -10.04 -5.11
CA LEU A 38 7.73 -10.37 -4.25
C LEU A 38 7.38 -11.86 -4.33
N ALA A 39 7.31 -12.43 -5.55
CA ALA A 39 7.02 -13.85 -5.75
C ALA A 39 8.10 -14.76 -5.15
N ALA A 40 9.37 -14.35 -5.23
CA ALA A 40 10.50 -15.03 -4.60
C ALA A 40 10.56 -14.78 -3.08
N ARG A 41 9.58 -14.07 -2.50
CA ARG A 41 9.43 -13.86 -1.06
C ARG A 41 10.66 -13.20 -0.41
N ARG A 42 11.36 -12.34 -1.16
CA ARG A 42 12.61 -11.70 -0.71
C ARG A 42 12.42 -10.47 0.17
N VAL A 43 11.18 -9.98 0.29
CA VAL A 43 10.82 -8.82 1.10
C VAL A 43 10.10 -9.30 2.36
N ASP A 44 10.53 -8.84 3.53
CA ASP A 44 9.86 -9.23 4.79
C ASP A 44 8.63 -8.36 5.07
N VAL A 45 8.76 -7.04 4.90
CA VAL A 45 7.70 -6.06 5.18
C VAL A 45 7.66 -4.97 4.10
N LEU A 46 6.46 -4.55 3.69
CA LEU A 46 6.26 -3.35 2.89
C LEU A 46 5.35 -2.36 3.61
N LEU A 47 5.64 -1.06 3.49
CA LEU A 47 4.74 0.03 3.84
C LEU A 47 4.31 0.70 2.54
N VAL A 48 3.04 0.54 2.17
CA VAL A 48 2.48 1.14 0.96
C VAL A 48 1.54 2.26 1.39
N GLU A 49 1.85 3.49 1.00
CA GLU A 49 0.92 4.60 1.09
C GLU A 49 -0.09 4.49 -0.04
N VAL A 50 -1.36 4.39 0.34
CA VAL A 50 -2.47 4.32 -0.60
C VAL A 50 -3.14 5.68 -0.62
N ASN A 51 -3.15 6.32 -1.79
CA ASN A 51 -3.94 7.50 -2.08
C ASN A 51 -5.05 7.13 -3.08
N LEU A 52 -6.26 6.92 -2.58
CA LEU A 52 -7.40 6.47 -3.41
C LEU A 52 -7.74 7.46 -4.53
N TYR A 53 -7.54 8.76 -4.31
CA TYR A 53 -7.77 9.78 -5.34
C TYR A 53 -6.71 9.72 -6.43
N ALA A 54 -5.44 9.61 -6.05
CA ALA A 54 -4.33 9.53 -6.99
C ALA A 54 -4.35 8.23 -7.80
N LEU A 55 -4.66 7.09 -7.16
CA LEU A 55 -4.91 5.82 -7.83
C LEU A 55 -5.99 5.97 -8.91
N SER A 56 -7.15 6.53 -8.55
CA SER A 56 -8.26 6.72 -9.49
C SER A 56 -7.88 7.64 -10.65
N ARG A 57 -7.15 8.72 -10.38
CA ARG A 57 -6.63 9.63 -11.42
C ARG A 57 -5.66 8.93 -12.38
N SER A 58 -4.90 7.97 -11.89
CA SER A 58 -3.95 7.16 -12.66
C SER A 58 -4.62 5.96 -13.36
N GLY A 59 -5.95 5.83 -13.27
CA GLY A 59 -6.72 4.76 -13.90
C GLY A 59 -6.75 3.44 -13.11
N TYR A 60 -6.34 3.46 -11.85
CA TYR A 60 -6.27 2.29 -10.97
C TYR A 60 -7.30 2.34 -9.85
N GLY A 61 -7.66 1.16 -9.34
CA GLY A 61 -8.40 0.99 -8.10
C GLY A 61 -7.52 0.41 -6.99
N ILE A 62 -8.03 0.44 -5.75
CA ILE A 62 -7.33 -0.15 -4.59
C ILE A 62 -7.02 -1.64 -4.79
N GLY A 63 -7.88 -2.36 -5.52
CA GLY A 63 -7.65 -3.78 -5.84
C GLY A 63 -6.36 -4.02 -6.62
N ASP A 64 -5.94 -3.07 -7.45
CA ASP A 64 -4.72 -3.17 -8.25
C ASP A 64 -3.45 -3.03 -7.40
N ALA A 65 -3.53 -2.35 -6.25
CA ALA A 65 -2.45 -2.26 -5.28
C ALA A 65 -2.46 -3.42 -4.26
N VAL A 66 -3.65 -3.94 -3.93
CA VAL A 66 -3.83 -4.95 -2.88
C VAL A 66 -3.61 -6.37 -3.38
N ARG A 67 -4.22 -6.74 -4.52
CA ARG A 67 -4.22 -8.13 -5.02
C ARG A 67 -2.81 -8.67 -5.30
N PRO A 68 -1.88 -7.92 -5.92
CA PRO A 68 -0.54 -8.46 -6.20
C PRO A 68 0.19 -8.90 -4.94
N LEU A 69 0.07 -8.13 -3.85
CA LEU A 69 0.71 -8.44 -2.58
C LEU A 69 0.03 -9.61 -1.86
N GLN A 70 -1.29 -9.67 -1.87
CA GLN A 70 -2.03 -10.83 -1.33
C GLN A 70 -1.67 -12.11 -2.06
N SER A 71 -1.64 -12.09 -3.39
CA SER A 71 -1.26 -13.25 -4.22
C SER A 71 0.19 -13.68 -4.02
N ALA A 72 1.07 -12.78 -3.56
CA ALA A 72 2.46 -13.10 -3.21
C ALA A 72 2.63 -13.59 -1.76
N GLY A 73 1.53 -13.75 -1.00
CA GLY A 73 1.55 -14.24 0.38
C GLY A 73 1.87 -13.18 1.43
N TYR A 74 1.47 -11.93 1.19
CA TYR A 74 1.56 -10.85 2.16
C TYR A 74 0.18 -10.55 2.77
N ARG A 75 0.16 -10.29 4.07
CA ARG A 75 -1.04 -9.92 4.82
C ARG A 75 -1.04 -8.41 5.11
N PRO A 76 -2.15 -7.70 4.83
CA PRO A 76 -2.25 -6.26 5.07
C PRO A 76 -2.68 -5.93 6.51
N TYR A 77 -2.12 -4.85 7.03
CA TYR A 77 -2.37 -4.30 8.36
C TYR A 77 -2.43 -2.77 8.32
N ARG A 78 -3.20 -2.18 9.24
CA ARG A 78 -3.18 -0.76 9.57
C ARG A 78 -2.40 -0.56 10.86
N ILE A 79 -1.68 0.57 10.95
CA ILE A 79 -1.08 1.01 12.20
C ILE A 79 -2.18 1.69 13.02
N GLY A 80 -2.57 1.06 14.12
CA GLY A 80 -3.53 1.59 15.08
C GLY A 80 -2.87 2.37 16.22
N SER A 81 -3.61 2.59 17.31
CA SER A 81 -3.12 3.29 18.49
C SER A 81 -1.89 2.60 19.08
N PHE A 82 -0.92 3.40 19.53
CA PHE A 82 0.33 2.93 20.13
C PHE A 82 1.15 2.00 19.22
N GLY A 83 1.03 2.16 17.89
CA GLY A 83 1.83 1.39 16.93
C GLY A 83 1.39 -0.06 16.73
N ARG A 84 0.26 -0.48 17.30
CA ARG A 84 -0.25 -1.84 17.14
C ARG A 84 -0.73 -2.09 15.71
N LEU A 85 -0.35 -3.23 15.13
CA LEU A 85 -0.87 -3.65 13.84
C LEU A 85 -2.27 -4.25 13.99
N ARG A 86 -3.23 -3.73 13.24
CA ARG A 86 -4.59 -4.27 13.10
C ARG A 86 -4.75 -4.85 11.71
N ALA A 87 -5.19 -6.11 11.61
CA ALA A 87 -5.47 -6.72 10.32
C ALA A 87 -6.46 -5.86 9.51
N TRP A 88 -6.25 -5.78 8.21
CA TRP A 88 -7.06 -4.98 7.30
C TRP A 88 -7.75 -5.85 6.25
N SER A 89 -8.96 -5.49 5.86
CA SER A 89 -9.68 -6.07 4.73
C SER A 89 -10.22 -4.97 3.83
N GLN A 90 -10.24 -5.22 2.52
CA GLN A 90 -10.81 -4.28 1.54
C GLN A 90 -12.30 -3.99 1.80
N LYS A 91 -13.03 -4.93 2.43
CA LYS A 91 -14.43 -4.74 2.80
C LYS A 91 -14.63 -3.68 3.88
N ASP A 92 -13.57 -3.35 4.62
CA ASP A 92 -13.61 -2.38 5.71
C ASP A 92 -13.51 -0.93 5.22
N GLU A 93 -13.21 -0.71 3.93
CA GLU A 93 -13.05 0.64 3.38
C GLU A 93 -14.38 1.20 2.85
N PRO A 94 -14.72 2.46 3.18
CA PRO A 94 -15.91 3.10 2.66
C PRO A 94 -15.82 3.24 1.13
N ALA A 95 -16.94 2.96 0.46
CA ALA A 95 -17.04 3.17 -0.99
C ALA A 95 -16.72 4.63 -1.33
N ILE A 96 -15.77 4.84 -2.25
CA ILE A 96 -15.36 6.18 -2.70
C ILE A 96 -16.57 6.85 -3.34
N THR A 97 -17.19 7.80 -2.65
CA THR A 97 -18.29 8.60 -3.20
C THR A 97 -17.71 9.62 -4.19
N ARG A 98 -18.15 9.57 -5.45
CA ARG A 98 -17.79 10.55 -6.49
C ARG A 98 -18.22 11.96 -6.03
N ARG A 99 -17.31 12.94 -6.15
CA ARG A 99 -17.53 14.35 -5.76
C ARG A 99 -18.62 15.04 -6.61
N THR A 100 -19.49 15.80 -5.95
CA THR A 100 -20.12 17.02 -6.49
C THR A 100 -19.44 18.28 -5.89
N ALA A 101 -19.35 19.35 -6.68
CA ALA A 101 -18.60 20.58 -6.35
C ALA A 101 -19.39 21.56 -5.45
N GLY A 102 -18.72 22.28 -4.52
CA GLY A 102 -19.31 23.37 -3.71
C GLY A 102 -18.59 23.63 -2.37
N GLY A 103 -18.03 24.83 -2.14
CA GLY A 103 -17.08 25.16 -1.05
C GLY A 103 -17.66 25.68 0.28
N GLY A 104 -16.88 25.58 1.38
CA GLY A 104 -17.20 26.13 2.72
C GLY A 104 -16.25 25.68 3.86
N LEU A 105 -16.21 26.39 5.00
CA LEU A 105 -15.26 26.17 6.12
C LEU A 105 -15.51 24.86 6.92
N LEU A 106 -16.78 24.53 7.18
CA LEU A 106 -17.21 23.20 7.67
C LEU A 106 -16.79 22.07 6.71
N ARG A 107 -16.65 22.39 5.41
CA ARG A 107 -16.15 21.44 4.39
C ARG A 107 -14.65 21.22 4.49
N SER A 108 -13.85 22.20 4.91
CA SER A 108 -12.40 22.01 5.09
C SER A 108 -12.09 21.03 6.22
N LEU A 109 -12.85 21.11 7.33
CA LEU A 109 -12.75 20.13 8.42
C LEU A 109 -13.24 18.75 7.98
N ARG A 110 -14.39 18.68 7.28
CA ARG A 110 -14.91 17.43 6.72
C ARG A 110 -13.97 16.86 5.64
N MET A 111 -13.32 17.69 4.84
CA MET A 111 -12.29 17.30 3.87
C MET A 111 -11.05 16.76 4.57
N GLY A 112 -10.59 17.36 5.67
CA GLY A 112 -9.47 16.81 6.44
C GLY A 112 -9.76 15.40 6.98
N LEU A 113 -11.00 15.12 7.39
CA LEU A 113 -11.44 13.77 7.78
C LEU A 113 -11.61 12.82 6.58
N GLU A 114 -12.20 13.29 5.47
CA GLU A 114 -12.38 12.49 4.25
C GLU A 114 -11.05 12.19 3.54
N ASP A 115 -10.10 13.11 3.54
CA ASP A 115 -8.75 12.94 2.98
C ASP A 115 -7.95 11.93 3.81
N ARG A 116 -8.14 11.91 5.14
CA ARG A 116 -7.54 10.89 6.02
C ARG A 116 -8.10 9.49 5.78
N ALA A 117 -9.34 9.38 5.29
CA ALA A 117 -9.92 8.11 4.88
C ALA A 117 -9.48 7.69 3.46
N ARG A 118 -8.95 8.63 2.66
CA ARG A 118 -8.49 8.38 1.28
C ARG A 118 -7.00 8.13 1.17
N ASN A 119 -6.23 8.71 2.09
CA ASN A 119 -4.79 8.58 2.18
C ASN A 119 -4.42 7.82 3.43
N PHE A 120 -3.92 6.61 3.25
CA PHE A 120 -3.62 5.75 4.37
C PHE A 120 -2.48 4.78 4.09
N ASN A 121 -1.75 4.47 5.16
CA ASN A 121 -0.70 3.46 5.13
C ASN A 121 -1.27 2.05 5.31
N LEU A 122 -0.86 1.14 4.44
CA LEU A 122 -0.96 -0.30 4.63
C LEU A 122 0.42 -0.90 4.88
N VAL A 123 0.55 -1.61 5.99
CA VAL A 123 1.72 -2.44 6.31
C VAL A 123 1.44 -3.85 5.80
N TRP A 124 2.30 -4.37 4.96
CA TRP A 124 2.22 -5.69 4.37
C TRP A 124 3.30 -6.55 4.98
N VAL A 125 2.91 -7.62 5.66
CA VAL A 125 3.83 -8.54 6.31
C VAL A 125 3.79 -9.87 5.59
N ARG A 126 4.95 -10.40 5.22
CA ARG A 126 5.06 -11.74 4.63
C ARG A 126 4.50 -12.77 5.62
N ASP A 127 3.63 -13.67 5.17
CA ASP A 127 2.80 -14.49 6.07
C ASP A 127 3.54 -15.60 6.83
N ASP A 128 4.76 -15.95 6.42
CA ASP A 128 5.66 -16.87 7.14
C ASP A 128 6.68 -16.13 8.04
N LEU A 129 6.64 -14.79 8.08
CA LEU A 129 7.59 -14.01 8.86
C LEU A 129 7.29 -14.16 10.34
N GLN A 130 8.16 -14.86 11.05
CA GLN A 130 8.17 -14.83 12.51
C GLN A 130 8.69 -13.49 13.00
N LEU A 131 7.79 -12.59 13.39
CA LEU A 131 8.14 -11.39 14.14
C LEU A 131 8.67 -11.83 15.51
N ARG A 132 9.98 -11.67 15.73
CA ARG A 132 10.58 -11.91 17.06
C ARG A 132 9.92 -10.94 18.04
N ARG A 133 9.27 -11.51 19.08
CA ARG A 133 8.67 -10.75 20.18
C ARG A 133 9.74 -10.25 21.13
#